data_AF-A0A974SAJ2-F1
#
_entry.id   AF-A0A974SAJ2-F1
#
_cell.length_a   1.000
_cell.length_b   1.000
_cell.length_c   1.000
_cell.angle_alpha   90.00
_cell.angle_beta   90.00
_cell.angle_gamma   90.00
#
_symmetry.space_group_name_H-M   'P 1'
#
loop_
_entity.id
_entity.type
_entity.pdbx_description
1 polymer ?
#
loop_
_entity_poly.entity_id
_entity_poly.type
_entity_poly.pdbx_seq_one_letter_code
_entity_poly.pdbx_strand_id
1 'polypeptide(L)'
;MTDKAFLDGYRSPGVFTGLDGFEDQIDALPAEVGAVAAFVHGLLIHEGLAAAYGVTLAPGRFDEKQIHGTTALLRQAMRLHDRPITEPRAPEHRVVGVCRHFAVLFAAVMRRKGFPPASAAASPTISSRASTSTTGSASTGTGIAGCWWTARSTTCSASSST
;
A
#
# COMPACT_ATOMS: atom_id res chain seq x y z
N MET A 1 -3.95 -19.44 27.68
CA MET A 1 -2.71 -20.07 27.20
C MET A 1 -2.94 -20.38 25.73
N THR A 2 -2.42 -19.54 24.83
CA THR A 2 -2.68 -19.70 23.39
C THR A 2 -1.81 -20.82 22.85
N ASP A 3 -2.44 -21.86 22.31
CA ASP A 3 -1.76 -23.00 21.71
C ASP A 3 -0.93 -22.57 20.49
N LYS A 4 0.31 -23.06 20.39
CA LYS A 4 1.21 -22.81 19.26
C LYS A 4 0.61 -23.33 17.96
N ALA A 5 -0.05 -24.50 18.00
CA ALA A 5 -0.69 -25.06 16.82
C ALA A 5 -1.84 -24.17 16.30
N PHE A 6 -2.58 -23.54 17.22
CA PHE A 6 -3.60 -22.54 16.87
C PHE A 6 -2.98 -21.30 16.21
N LEU A 7 -1.86 -20.78 16.74
CA LEU A 7 -1.14 -19.65 16.15
C LEU A 7 -0.50 -19.96 14.79
N ASP A 8 0.04 -21.16 14.63
CA ASP A 8 0.60 -21.62 13.35
C ASP A 8 -0.49 -21.72 12.27
N GLY A 9 -1.72 -22.06 12.64
CA GLY A 9 -2.87 -22.00 11.74
C GLY A 9 -3.11 -20.62 11.12
N TYR A 10 -2.85 -19.52 11.85
CA TYR A 10 -2.99 -18.16 11.31
C TYR A 10 -1.90 -17.77 10.30
N ARG A 11 -0.80 -18.52 10.24
CA ARG A 11 0.29 -18.32 9.26
C ARG A 11 -0.03 -18.99 7.93
N SER A 12 -0.85 -20.02 7.93
CA SER A 12 -1.26 -20.72 6.72
C SER A 12 -2.29 -19.91 5.92
N PRO A 13 -2.23 -19.94 4.58
CA PRO A 13 -3.29 -19.38 3.74
C PRO A 13 -4.63 -20.09 4.01
N GLY A 14 -5.67 -19.30 4.28
CA GLY A 14 -7.06 -19.76 4.24
C GLY A 14 -7.68 -19.67 2.84
N VAL A 15 -8.94 -20.08 2.72
CA VAL A 15 -9.68 -20.21 1.43
C VAL A 15 -9.75 -18.93 0.58
N PHE A 16 -9.66 -17.75 1.21
CA PHE A 16 -9.68 -16.46 0.49
C PHE A 16 -8.32 -15.79 0.35
N THR A 17 -7.27 -16.40 0.91
CA THR A 17 -5.91 -15.83 0.95
C THR A 17 -4.90 -16.66 0.17
N GLY A 18 -5.37 -17.54 -0.73
CA GLY A 18 -4.52 -18.25 -1.68
C GLY A 18 -3.85 -17.30 -2.67
N LEU A 19 -2.67 -17.68 -3.15
CA LEU A 19 -1.87 -16.86 -4.09
C LEU A 19 -1.46 -17.68 -5.33
N ASP A 20 -2.28 -18.67 -5.68
CA ASP A 20 -1.95 -19.72 -6.64
C ASP A 20 -1.66 -19.15 -8.04
N GLY A 21 -0.46 -19.42 -8.56
CA GLY A 21 0.02 -18.92 -9.85
C GLY A 21 0.64 -17.52 -9.82
N PHE A 22 0.80 -16.92 -8.63
CA PHE A 22 1.42 -15.61 -8.43
C PHE A 22 2.57 -15.63 -7.43
N GLU A 23 2.95 -16.81 -6.95
CA GLU A 23 3.96 -17.05 -5.93
C GLU A 23 5.27 -16.31 -6.22
N ASP A 24 5.85 -16.50 -7.41
CA ASP A 24 7.13 -15.92 -7.80
C ASP A 24 7.09 -14.39 -7.82
N GLN A 25 5.99 -13.82 -8.33
CA GLN A 25 5.80 -12.36 -8.38
C GLN A 25 5.65 -11.78 -6.98
N ILE A 26 4.91 -12.48 -6.09
CA ILE A 26 4.82 -12.07 -4.70
C ILE A 26 6.16 -12.22 -4.00
N ASP A 27 6.91 -13.29 -4.25
CA ASP A 27 8.23 -13.54 -3.64
C ASP A 27 9.28 -12.52 -4.05
N ALA A 28 9.15 -11.92 -5.23
CA ALA A 28 9.99 -10.80 -5.67
C ALA A 28 9.70 -9.46 -4.93
N LEU A 29 8.52 -9.29 -4.31
CA LEU A 29 8.20 -8.05 -3.57
C LEU A 29 9.05 -7.90 -2.30
N PRO A 30 9.38 -6.67 -1.87
CA PRO A 30 9.97 -6.46 -0.54
C PRO A 30 9.00 -6.92 0.57
N ALA A 31 9.53 -7.48 1.65
CA ALA A 31 8.73 -7.94 2.81
C ALA A 31 8.29 -6.79 3.74
N GLU A 32 8.73 -5.56 3.47
CA GLU A 32 8.41 -4.38 4.27
C GLU A 32 6.92 -4.03 4.19
N VAL A 33 6.31 -3.75 5.35
CA VAL A 33 4.88 -3.42 5.47
C VAL A 33 4.47 -2.29 4.51
N GLY A 34 5.27 -1.23 4.43
CA GLY A 34 5.01 -0.09 3.54
C GLY A 34 5.08 -0.47 2.06
N ALA A 35 5.99 -1.36 1.67
CA ALA A 35 6.11 -1.84 0.30
C ALA A 35 4.92 -2.72 -0.09
N VAL A 36 4.48 -3.61 0.79
CA VAL A 36 3.29 -4.44 0.57
C VAL A 36 2.03 -3.57 0.51
N ALA A 37 1.90 -2.57 1.37
CA ALA A 37 0.79 -1.62 1.30
C ALA A 37 0.78 -0.86 -0.03
N ALA A 38 1.94 -0.35 -0.48
CA ALA A 38 2.07 0.33 -1.76
C ALA A 38 1.70 -0.57 -2.94
N PHE A 39 2.12 -1.85 -2.92
CA PHE A 39 1.71 -2.85 -3.90
C PHE A 39 0.18 -3.03 -3.95
N VAL A 40 -0.46 -3.23 -2.79
CA VAL A 40 -1.92 -3.40 -2.71
C VAL A 40 -2.66 -2.17 -3.24
N HIS A 41 -2.22 -0.96 -2.86
CA HIS A 41 -2.81 0.29 -3.34
C HIS A 41 -2.51 0.58 -4.82
N GLY A 42 -1.41 0.06 -5.35
CA GLY A 42 -1.07 0.12 -6.77
C GLY A 42 -1.92 -0.80 -7.63
N LEU A 43 -2.51 -1.85 -7.03
CA LEU A 43 -3.33 -2.84 -7.74
C LEU A 43 -4.83 -2.60 -7.61
N LEU A 44 -5.27 -2.00 -6.49
CA LEU A 44 -6.68 -1.83 -6.15
C LEU A 44 -7.09 -0.36 -6.08
N ILE A 45 -8.35 -0.08 -6.41
CA ILE A 45 -9.00 1.21 -6.20
C ILE A 45 -10.32 1.01 -5.45
N HIS A 46 -10.57 1.80 -4.41
CA HIS A 46 -11.80 1.68 -3.66
C HIS A 46 -12.97 2.32 -4.44
N GLU A 47 -14.12 1.66 -4.54
CA GLU A 47 -15.28 2.15 -5.31
C GLU A 47 -15.68 3.59 -4.90
N GLY A 48 -15.77 3.84 -3.58
CA GLY A 48 -16.09 5.17 -3.03
C GLY A 48 -14.98 6.23 -3.14
N LEU A 49 -13.76 5.86 -3.57
CA LEU A 49 -12.66 6.80 -3.76
C LEU A 49 -12.31 7.02 -5.24
N ALA A 50 -12.90 6.26 -6.17
CA ALA A 50 -12.53 6.32 -7.58
C ALA A 50 -12.61 7.74 -8.16
N ALA A 51 -13.67 8.49 -7.82
CA ALA A 51 -13.84 9.88 -8.25
C ALA A 51 -12.73 10.81 -7.73
N ALA A 52 -12.22 10.58 -6.51
CA ALA A 52 -11.11 11.34 -5.95
C ALA A 52 -9.77 11.09 -6.68
N TYR A 53 -9.66 9.95 -7.37
CA TYR A 53 -8.54 9.63 -8.26
C TYR A 53 -8.79 10.08 -9.71
N GLY A 54 -9.87 10.81 -9.99
CA GLY A 54 -10.24 11.22 -11.36
C GLY A 54 -10.82 10.10 -12.21
N VAL A 55 -11.14 8.94 -11.62
CA VAL A 55 -11.67 7.78 -12.34
C VAL A 55 -13.20 7.76 -12.28
N THR A 56 -13.83 7.71 -13.45
CA THR A 56 -15.27 7.42 -13.56
C THR A 56 -15.46 5.93 -13.85
N LEU A 57 -16.09 5.20 -12.94
CA LEU A 57 -16.29 3.76 -13.08
C LEU A 57 -17.49 3.45 -13.97
N ALA A 58 -17.29 2.61 -14.99
CA ALA A 58 -18.38 2.08 -15.79
C ALA A 58 -19.29 1.15 -14.92
N PRO A 59 -20.61 1.07 -15.19
CA PRO A 59 -21.54 0.32 -14.35
C PRO A 59 -21.13 -1.14 -14.06
N GLY A 60 -20.59 -1.86 -15.06
CA GLY A 60 -20.15 -3.24 -14.88
C GLY A 60 -18.91 -3.42 -14.01
N ARG A 61 -18.15 -2.36 -13.72
CA ARG A 61 -16.95 -2.46 -12.87
C ARG A 61 -17.28 -2.58 -11.39
N PHE A 62 -18.48 -2.17 -10.97
CA PHE A 62 -18.91 -2.34 -9.58
C PHE A 62 -19.08 -3.81 -9.21
N ASP A 63 -19.28 -4.70 -10.17
CA ASP A 63 -19.39 -6.15 -9.93
C ASP A 63 -18.04 -6.77 -9.52
N GLU A 64 -16.91 -6.09 -9.78
CA GLU A 64 -15.58 -6.53 -9.33
C GLU A 64 -15.52 -6.69 -7.79
N LYS A 65 -16.38 -6.00 -7.01
CA LYS A 65 -16.46 -6.17 -5.56
C LYS A 65 -17.02 -7.52 -5.10
N GLN A 66 -17.64 -8.27 -6.01
CA GLN A 66 -18.10 -9.64 -5.77
C GLN A 66 -17.00 -10.66 -6.02
N ILE A 67 -15.79 -10.24 -6.41
CA ILE A 67 -14.66 -11.16 -6.53
C ILE A 67 -14.25 -11.62 -5.13
N HIS A 68 -14.39 -12.91 -4.88
CA HIS A 68 -13.98 -13.53 -3.63
C HIS A 68 -12.62 -14.20 -3.80
N GLY A 69 -11.72 -13.95 -2.86
CA GLY A 69 -10.39 -14.56 -2.81
C GLY A 69 -9.32 -13.81 -3.61
N THR A 70 -8.09 -13.87 -3.10
CA THR A 70 -6.94 -13.15 -3.64
C THR A 70 -6.48 -13.67 -4.99
N THR A 71 -6.47 -14.98 -5.22
CA THR A 71 -6.10 -15.53 -6.53
C THR A 71 -7.02 -15.03 -7.64
N ALA A 72 -8.34 -14.99 -7.41
CA ALA A 72 -9.29 -14.47 -8.39
C ALA A 72 -9.13 -12.96 -8.62
N LEU A 73 -8.83 -12.20 -7.55
CA LEU A 73 -8.55 -10.77 -7.60
C LEU A 73 -7.29 -10.46 -8.41
N LEU A 74 -6.20 -11.21 -8.21
CA LEU A 74 -4.94 -11.05 -8.95
C LEU A 74 -5.13 -11.41 -10.44
N ARG A 75 -5.90 -12.46 -10.75
CA ARG A 75 -6.27 -12.76 -12.14
C ARG A 75 -7.09 -11.65 -12.78
N GLN A 76 -8.00 -11.01 -12.05
CA GLN A 76 -8.73 -9.84 -12.56
C GLN A 76 -7.77 -8.68 -12.85
N ALA A 77 -6.79 -8.44 -11.97
CA ALA A 77 -5.80 -7.40 -12.21
C ALA A 77 -5.00 -7.64 -13.50
N MET A 78 -4.60 -8.88 -13.77
CA MET A 78 -3.94 -9.24 -15.04
C MET A 78 -4.87 -9.07 -16.25
N ARG A 79 -6.15 -9.45 -16.15
CA ARG A 79 -7.13 -9.27 -17.24
C ARG A 79 -7.34 -7.80 -17.60
N LEU A 80 -7.35 -6.92 -16.60
CA LEU A 80 -7.53 -5.48 -16.82
C LEU A 80 -6.32 -4.84 -17.47
N HIS A 81 -5.13 -5.34 -17.19
CA HIS A 81 -3.89 -4.82 -17.74
C HIS A 81 -2.81 -5.92 -17.72
N ASP A 82 -2.45 -6.38 -18.92
CA ASP A 82 -1.60 -7.54 -19.19
C ASP A 82 -0.11 -7.24 -18.94
N ARG A 83 0.22 -6.97 -17.67
CA ARG A 83 1.56 -6.78 -17.16
C ARG A 83 1.70 -7.45 -15.78
N PRO A 84 2.92 -7.69 -15.29
CA PRO A 84 3.15 -8.23 -13.96
C PRO A 84 2.39 -7.48 -12.86
N ILE A 85 1.91 -8.18 -11.84
CA ILE A 85 1.13 -7.56 -10.75
C ILE A 85 1.98 -6.59 -9.92
N THR A 86 3.30 -6.76 -9.94
CA THR A 86 4.30 -5.94 -9.24
C THR A 86 4.53 -4.58 -9.90
N GLU A 87 4.09 -4.39 -11.15
CA GLU A 87 4.22 -3.10 -11.83
C GLU A 87 3.13 -2.12 -11.36
N PRO A 88 3.49 -0.85 -11.06
CA PRO A 88 2.52 0.19 -10.73
C PRO A 88 1.51 0.41 -11.86
N ARG A 89 0.24 0.61 -11.51
CA ARG A 89 -0.85 0.82 -12.47
C ARG A 89 -1.47 2.20 -12.29
N ALA A 90 -1.84 2.81 -13.40
CA ALA A 90 -2.70 3.99 -13.39
C ALA A 90 -4.06 3.64 -12.75
N PRO A 91 -4.72 4.57 -12.06
CA PRO A 91 -5.97 4.30 -11.32
C PRO A 91 -7.06 3.60 -12.14
N GLU A 92 -7.13 3.86 -13.44
CA GLU A 92 -8.11 3.30 -14.37
C GLU A 92 -7.91 1.80 -14.59
N HIS A 93 -6.66 1.33 -14.47
CA HIS A 93 -6.26 -0.06 -14.67
C HIS A 93 -6.22 -0.89 -13.37
N ARG A 94 -6.61 -0.29 -12.24
CA ARG A 94 -6.69 -0.98 -10.94
C ARG A 94 -8.01 -1.69 -10.79
N VAL A 95 -8.02 -2.82 -10.09
CA VAL A 95 -9.25 -3.57 -9.80
C VAL A 95 -10.10 -2.76 -8.81
N VAL A 96 -11.39 -2.60 -9.10
CA VAL A 96 -12.34 -1.97 -8.20
C VAL A 96 -12.59 -2.91 -7.03
N GLY A 97 -12.34 -2.40 -5.83
CA GLY A 97 -12.52 -3.14 -4.60
C GLY A 97 -13.23 -2.33 -3.54
N VAL A 98 -13.41 -3.01 -2.41
CA VAL A 98 -13.87 -2.46 -1.13
C VAL A 98 -12.88 -2.88 -0.05
N CYS A 99 -13.00 -2.31 1.15
CA CYS A 99 -12.10 -2.54 2.29
C CYS A 99 -11.64 -4.00 2.47
N ARG A 100 -12.55 -4.97 2.28
CA ARG A 100 -12.24 -6.42 2.36
C ARG A 100 -11.09 -6.82 1.42
N HIS A 101 -11.10 -6.37 0.17
CA HIS A 101 -10.10 -6.78 -0.83
C HIS A 101 -8.70 -6.31 -0.43
N PHE A 102 -8.59 -5.07 0.06
CA PHE A 102 -7.34 -4.51 0.56
C PHE A 102 -6.81 -5.33 1.73
N ALA A 103 -7.65 -5.57 2.74
CA ALA A 103 -7.25 -6.31 3.94
C ALA A 103 -6.85 -7.76 3.64
N VAL A 104 -7.63 -8.46 2.81
CA VAL A 104 -7.38 -9.87 2.49
C VAL A 104 -6.13 -10.03 1.62
N LEU A 105 -5.94 -9.18 0.61
CA LEU A 105 -4.74 -9.22 -0.22
C LEU A 105 -3.48 -8.88 0.57
N PHE A 106 -3.53 -7.81 1.37
CA PHE A 106 -2.43 -7.45 2.24
C PHE A 106 -2.04 -8.60 3.19
N ALA A 107 -3.04 -9.19 3.86
CA ALA A 107 -2.80 -10.29 4.79
C ALA A 107 -2.28 -11.56 4.08
N ALA A 108 -2.76 -11.87 2.88
CA ALA A 108 -2.26 -13.00 2.09
C ALA A 108 -0.77 -12.84 1.76
N VAL A 109 -0.37 -11.65 1.29
CA VAL A 109 1.02 -11.34 0.96
C VAL A 109 1.91 -11.35 2.21
N MET A 110 1.48 -10.70 3.30
CA MET A 110 2.26 -10.66 4.54
C MET A 110 2.44 -12.06 5.16
N ARG A 111 1.43 -12.93 5.08
CA ARG A 111 1.56 -14.32 5.52
C ARG A 111 2.61 -15.07 4.71
N ARG A 112 2.59 -14.93 3.37
CA ARG A 112 3.57 -15.56 2.49
C ARG A 112 4.99 -15.07 2.76
N LYS A 113 5.16 -13.76 3.00
CA LYS A 113 6.46 -13.16 3.33
C LYS A 113 6.98 -13.56 4.71
N GLY A 114 6.14 -14.14 5.55
CA GLY A 114 6.37 -14.25 6.98
C GLY A 114 6.27 -12.85 7.58
N PHE A 115 5.25 -12.60 8.42
CA PHE A 115 5.16 -11.34 9.16
C PHE A 115 6.53 -11.05 9.77
N PRO A 116 7.16 -9.88 9.51
CA PRO A 116 8.38 -9.55 10.20
C PRO A 116 8.08 -9.66 11.70
N PRO A 117 8.93 -10.31 12.51
CA PRO A 117 8.73 -10.34 13.94
C PRO A 117 8.54 -8.89 14.41
N ALA A 118 7.56 -8.66 15.29
CA ALA A 118 7.15 -7.33 15.75
C ALA A 118 8.29 -6.47 16.36
N SER A 119 9.50 -7.00 16.44
CA SER A 119 10.74 -6.34 16.85
C SER A 119 11.55 -5.68 15.73
N ALA A 120 11.17 -5.80 14.44
CA ALA A 120 11.94 -5.21 13.34
C ALA A 120 11.39 -3.87 12.81
N ALA A 121 10.22 -3.44 13.27
CA ALA A 121 9.75 -2.07 13.01
C ALA A 121 10.54 -1.12 13.90
N ALA A 122 11.68 -0.63 13.42
CA ALA A 122 12.22 0.62 13.90
C ALA A 122 11.15 1.69 13.62
N SER A 123 10.32 2.00 14.63
CA SER A 123 9.41 3.13 14.57
C SER A 123 10.20 4.33 14.05
N PRO A 124 9.78 5.01 12.97
CA PRO A 124 10.30 6.34 12.72
C PRO A 124 9.94 7.15 13.96
N THR A 125 10.94 7.52 14.75
CA THR A 125 10.77 8.46 15.85
C THR A 125 10.07 9.67 15.26
N ILE A 126 8.80 9.86 15.62
CA ILE A 126 8.08 11.08 15.31
C ILE A 126 8.77 12.15 16.17
N SER A 127 9.81 12.78 15.62
CA SER A 127 10.35 13.97 16.26
C SER A 127 9.26 15.00 16.16
N SER A 128 8.63 15.34 17.29
CA SER A 128 7.70 16.45 17.34
C SER A 128 8.45 17.67 16.81
N ARG A 129 8.00 18.20 15.68
CA ARG A 129 8.53 19.45 15.16
C ARG A 129 8.14 20.52 16.18
N ALA A 130 9.11 21.02 16.94
CA ALA A 130 8.90 22.18 17.78
C ALA A 130 8.33 23.30 16.90
N SER A 131 7.12 23.71 17.22
CA SER A 131 6.44 24.84 16.59
C SER A 131 7.16 26.11 17.01
N THR A 132 8.14 26.56 16.22
CA THR A 132 8.58 27.96 16.24
C THR A 132 7.53 28.78 15.51
N SER A 133 6.73 29.54 16.26
CA SER A 133 5.87 30.59 15.73
C SER A 133 6.73 31.74 15.21
N THR A 134 6.88 31.83 13.89
CA THR A 134 7.35 33.07 13.24
C THR A 134 6.14 33.96 13.01
N THR A 135 5.97 34.99 13.84
CA THR A 135 5.08 36.12 13.55
C THR A 135 5.72 36.94 12.44
N GLY A 136 5.11 36.97 11.25
CA GLY A 136 5.65 37.69 10.09
C GLY A 136 4.55 38.10 9.12
N SER A 137 4.29 39.41 9.09
CA SER A 137 3.29 40.17 8.36
C SER A 137 2.96 39.72 6.92
N ALA A 138 1.67 39.87 6.57
CA ALA A 138 1.10 39.61 5.27
C ALA A 138 1.58 40.62 4.20
N SER A 139 2.03 40.11 3.05
CA SER A 139 2.03 40.84 1.79
C SER A 139 1.39 39.97 0.71
N THR A 140 0.37 40.52 0.08
CA THR A 140 -0.46 39.97 -0.99
C THR A 140 0.38 39.38 -2.12
N GLY A 141 0.18 38.10 -2.44
CA GLY A 141 0.87 37.42 -3.53
C GLY A 141 0.14 36.16 -3.98
N THR A 142 -0.58 36.27 -5.09
CA THR A 142 -1.23 35.21 -5.87
C THR A 142 -0.27 34.04 -6.14
N GLY A 143 -0.70 32.80 -5.88
CA GLY A 143 0.04 31.61 -6.32
C GLY A 143 -0.35 30.31 -5.61
N ILE A 144 -1.42 29.68 -6.09
CA ILE A 144 -1.71 28.27 -5.82
C ILE A 144 -0.65 27.39 -6.49
N ALA A 145 0.25 26.81 -5.69
CA ALA A 145 1.11 25.70 -6.12
C ALA A 145 1.16 24.66 -5.01
N GLY A 146 0.44 23.56 -5.21
CA GLY A 146 0.52 22.38 -4.38
C GLY A 146 1.95 21.83 -4.39
N CYS A 147 2.57 21.80 -3.22
CA CYS A 147 3.83 21.11 -2.97
C CYS A 147 3.58 20.05 -1.89
N TRP A 148 2.83 19.01 -2.26
CA TRP A 148 2.89 17.75 -1.52
C TRP A 148 4.13 17.02 -2.03
N TRP A 149 4.99 16.65 -1.09
CA TRP A 149 6.21 15.85 -1.30
C TRP A 149 7.46 16.60 -1.79
N THR A 150 8.23 17.13 -0.83
CA THR A 150 9.70 17.13 -0.95
C THR A 150 10.31 16.51 0.31
N ALA A 151 10.89 15.33 0.13
CA ALA A 151 11.77 14.70 1.10
C ALA A 151 13.01 15.58 1.26
N ARG A 152 13.23 16.14 2.47
CA ARG A 152 14.45 16.85 2.79
C ARG A 152 15.43 15.89 3.45
N SER A 153 16.27 15.27 2.64
CA SER A 153 17.48 14.57 3.07
C SER A 153 18.40 15.60 3.73
N THR A 154 18.62 15.49 5.03
CA THR A 154 19.66 16.30 5.71
C THR A 154 20.88 15.42 5.89
N THR A 155 21.86 15.53 4.99
CA THR A 155 23.24 15.10 5.24
C THR A 155 23.93 16.19 6.04
N CYS A 156 24.21 15.95 7.33
CA CYS A 156 25.10 16.81 8.11
C CYS A 156 26.54 16.53 7.69
N SER A 157 27.15 17.50 7.00
CA SER A 157 28.61 17.57 6.85
C SER A 157 29.16 18.23 8.12
N ALA A 158 29.99 17.51 8.87
CA ALA A 158 30.79 18.09 9.94
C ALA A 158 32.11 18.57 9.34
N SER A 159 32.26 19.87 9.13
CA SER A 159 33.55 20.52 8.88
C SER A 159 34.16 20.95 10.21
N SER A 160 35.34 20.41 10.51
CA SER A 160 36.19 20.76 11.65
C SER A 160 36.86 22.12 11.42
N SER A 161 37.15 22.84 12.50
CA SER A 161 38.17 23.89 12.51
C SER A 161 38.82 23.96 13.90
N THR A 162 40.11 24.28 13.85
CA THR A 162 41.23 24.07 14.78
C THR A 162 41.12 24.74 16.13
#